data_AF-A0A2S7NXG0-F1
#
_entry.id   AF-A0A2S7NXG0-F1
#
_cell.length_a   1.000
_cell.length_b   1.000
_cell.length_c   1.000
_cell.angle_alpha   90.00
_cell.angle_beta   90.00
_cell.angle_gamma   90.00
#
_symmetry.space_group_name_H-M   'P 1'
#
loop_
_entity.id
_entity.type
_entity.pdbx_description
1 polymer ?
#
loop_
_entity_poly.entity_id
_entity_poly.type
_entity_poly.pdbx_seq_one_letter_code
_entity_poly.pdbx_strand_id
1 'polypeptide(L)'
;MHHSTLPLLTLLSLLPSPLHAAIANLGTYRQYAAATYNLVDTYNAANFFSSFSFYSGADPTHGYVSYQSQSAAQSAGLINTNNNQVYLGVDHTTVNPSAGRASVRLSSNKAYTHGLFIADIAHMPGSICGVWPAFWLFGPNWPNSGEIDIIEGVNLAGSNAVTLHTGPNCVMNIAGSQSGTVLQNPDCNSGNGNNGCSASTSVANAYGTSFNNNGGGVYAMHRQTGDGQLGFTCGGVQWREWLHRG
;
A
#
# COMPACT_ATOMS: atom_id res chain seq x y z
N MET A 1 -38.79 36.44 -40.66
CA MET A 1 -39.38 35.55 -41.67
C MET A 1 -38.28 34.68 -42.27
N HIS A 2 -38.15 33.44 -41.83
CA HIS A 2 -37.98 32.24 -42.66
C HIS A 2 -37.89 31.03 -41.71
N HIS A 3 -38.82 30.10 -41.89
CA HIS A 3 -38.94 28.80 -41.24
C HIS A 3 -37.88 27.81 -41.74
N SER A 4 -37.55 26.80 -40.92
CA SER A 4 -37.64 25.36 -41.26
C SER A 4 -36.83 24.50 -40.25
N THR A 5 -37.52 23.85 -39.31
CA THR A 5 -37.80 22.39 -39.21
C THR A 5 -36.63 21.50 -38.77
N LEU A 6 -36.77 20.97 -37.55
CA LEU A 6 -36.12 19.76 -37.04
C LEU A 6 -36.49 18.52 -37.86
N PRO A 7 -35.70 17.45 -37.73
CA PRO A 7 -36.32 16.17 -37.41
C PRO A 7 -35.76 15.51 -36.14
N LEU A 8 -36.72 15.00 -35.38
CA LEU A 8 -36.62 14.02 -34.31
C LEU A 8 -36.12 12.68 -34.90
N LEU A 9 -35.17 11.99 -34.24
CA LEU A 9 -34.95 10.56 -34.49
C LEU A 9 -35.00 9.78 -33.19
N THR A 10 -35.98 8.88 -33.15
CA THR A 10 -36.37 7.99 -32.07
C THR A 10 -35.48 6.75 -31.99
N LEU A 11 -35.07 6.45 -30.74
CA LEU A 11 -34.81 5.17 -30.08
C LEU A 11 -34.65 3.87 -30.91
N LEU A 12 -33.57 3.11 -30.66
CA LEU A 12 -33.67 1.64 -30.62
C LEU A 12 -32.68 1.04 -29.61
N SER A 13 -33.22 0.58 -28.48
CA SER A 13 -32.57 -0.34 -27.56
C SER A 13 -32.50 -1.72 -28.20
N LEU A 14 -31.30 -2.25 -28.43
CA LEU A 14 -31.09 -3.64 -28.84
C LEU A 14 -30.57 -4.43 -27.64
N LEU A 15 -31.41 -5.36 -27.15
CA LEU A 15 -31.00 -6.47 -26.28
C LEU A 15 -30.11 -7.43 -27.09
N PRO A 16 -29.04 -8.00 -26.51
CA PRO A 16 -28.26 -9.02 -27.21
C PRO A 16 -29.01 -10.36 -27.21
N SER A 17 -29.30 -10.90 -28.40
CA SER A 17 -29.60 -12.32 -28.59
C SER A 17 -28.35 -13.03 -29.15
N PRO A 18 -28.04 -14.27 -28.71
CA PRO A 18 -26.81 -14.95 -29.09
C PRO A 18 -26.99 -15.70 -30.41
N LEU A 19 -26.10 -15.53 -31.38
CA LEU A 19 -25.86 -16.55 -32.40
C LEU A 19 -24.45 -16.43 -33.03
N HIS A 20 -23.59 -17.35 -32.57
CA HIS A 20 -22.56 -18.09 -33.31
C HIS A 20 -21.55 -17.36 -34.24
N ALA A 21 -20.37 -17.11 -33.64
CA ALA A 21 -19.02 -17.36 -34.14
C ALA A 21 -18.70 -17.11 -35.63
N ALA A 22 -18.01 -16.00 -35.88
CA ALA A 22 -16.98 -15.91 -36.91
C ALA A 22 -15.61 -15.77 -36.22
N ILE A 23 -14.76 -16.77 -36.37
CA ILE A 23 -13.39 -16.80 -35.84
C ILE A 23 -12.55 -15.90 -36.76
N ALA A 24 -12.14 -14.74 -36.26
CA ALA A 24 -11.14 -13.89 -36.89
C ALA A 24 -10.10 -13.46 -35.84
N ASN A 25 -8.87 -13.93 -36.04
CA ASN A 25 -7.61 -13.52 -35.41
C ASN A 25 -7.64 -13.11 -33.92
N LEU A 26 -7.27 -14.07 -33.09
CA LEU A 26 -6.98 -13.98 -31.65
C LEU A 26 -5.80 -13.02 -31.37
N GLY A 27 -6.06 -11.72 -31.40
CA GLY A 27 -5.35 -10.79 -30.53
C GLY A 27 -5.85 -11.02 -29.12
N THR A 28 -4.97 -11.43 -28.20
CA THR A 28 -5.28 -11.60 -26.77
C THR A 28 -5.54 -10.25 -26.11
N TYR A 29 -6.67 -9.63 -26.43
CA TYR A 29 -7.26 -8.63 -25.55
C TYR A 29 -7.84 -9.43 -24.38
N ARG A 30 -7.06 -9.59 -23.31
CA ARG A 30 -7.63 -10.01 -22.03
C ARG A 30 -8.74 -9.01 -21.73
N GLN A 31 -10.00 -9.45 -21.82
CA GLN A 31 -11.09 -8.74 -21.15
C GLN A 31 -10.69 -8.68 -19.68
N TYR A 32 -10.31 -7.50 -19.20
CA TYR A 32 -10.28 -7.25 -17.78
C TYR A 32 -11.73 -7.33 -17.32
N ALA A 33 -12.09 -8.42 -16.65
CA ALA A 33 -13.32 -8.43 -15.87
C ALA A 33 -13.27 -7.21 -14.95
N ALA A 34 -14.28 -6.35 -15.00
CA ALA A 34 -14.38 -5.24 -14.06
C ALA A 34 -14.48 -5.83 -12.66
N ALA A 35 -13.39 -5.78 -11.90
CA ALA A 35 -13.39 -6.22 -10.52
C ALA A 35 -14.37 -5.33 -9.74
N THR A 36 -15.42 -5.94 -9.19
CA THR A 36 -16.36 -5.24 -8.31
C THR A 36 -15.84 -5.38 -6.89
N TYR A 37 -15.50 -4.25 -6.25
CA TYR A 37 -15.06 -4.24 -4.87
C TYR A 37 -16.23 -3.92 -3.94
N ASN A 38 -16.31 -4.64 -2.83
CA ASN A 38 -17.19 -4.31 -1.72
C ASN A 38 -16.33 -3.90 -0.53
N LEU A 39 -16.75 -2.86 0.19
CA LEU A 39 -16.09 -2.43 1.41
C LEU A 39 -16.25 -3.52 2.47
N VAL A 40 -15.12 -4.05 2.97
CA VAL A 40 -15.12 -5.10 3.99
C VAL A 40 -14.86 -4.51 5.38
N ASP A 41 -13.88 -3.61 5.49
CA ASP A 41 -13.51 -2.96 6.74
C ASP A 41 -13.17 -1.49 6.50
N THR A 42 -13.41 -0.67 7.51
CA THR A 42 -12.94 0.72 7.56
C THR A 42 -12.20 0.91 8.87
N TYR A 43 -10.97 1.40 8.80
CA TYR A 43 -10.18 1.78 9.96
C TYR A 43 -10.08 3.31 10.02
N ASN A 44 -10.63 3.90 11.08
CA ASN A 44 -10.68 5.35 11.26
C ASN A 44 -10.50 5.70 12.75
N ALA A 45 -10.56 6.99 13.08
CA ALA A 45 -10.37 7.46 14.45
C ALA A 45 -11.29 6.78 15.50
N ALA A 46 -12.46 6.27 15.12
CA ALA A 46 -13.37 5.63 16.06
C ALA A 46 -12.94 4.20 16.47
N ASN A 47 -12.20 3.49 15.62
CA ASN A 47 -11.93 2.05 15.82
C ASN A 47 -10.48 1.62 15.59
N PHE A 48 -9.58 2.53 15.18
CA PHE A 48 -8.21 2.18 14.79
C PHE A 48 -7.48 1.44 15.92
N PHE A 49 -7.43 2.02 17.12
CA PHE A 49 -6.66 1.42 18.20
C PHE A 49 -7.28 0.14 18.80
N SER A 50 -8.57 -0.14 18.57
CA SER A 50 -9.18 -1.42 18.95
C SER A 50 -9.04 -2.49 17.86
N SER A 51 -8.72 -2.08 16.63
CA SER A 51 -8.58 -2.97 15.47
C SER A 51 -7.15 -3.44 15.21
N PHE A 52 -6.18 -2.91 15.97
CA PHE A 52 -4.76 -3.21 15.82
C PHE A 52 -4.15 -3.62 17.15
N SER A 53 -3.20 -4.55 17.09
CA SER A 53 -2.38 -4.99 18.21
C SER A 53 -1.05 -4.23 18.24
N PHE A 54 -0.61 -3.82 19.42
CA PHE A 54 0.67 -3.13 19.63
C PHE A 54 1.78 -4.14 19.91
N TYR A 55 2.79 -4.16 19.05
CA TYR A 55 4.02 -4.91 19.31
C TYR A 55 4.91 -4.11 20.26
N SER A 56 5.41 -4.75 21.31
CA SER A 56 6.33 -4.12 22.29
C SER A 56 7.59 -4.94 22.54
N GLY A 57 7.92 -5.85 21.63
CA GLY A 57 9.14 -6.64 21.69
C GLY A 57 10.35 -5.90 21.10
N ALA A 58 11.50 -6.57 21.09
CA ALA A 58 12.69 -6.10 20.39
C ALA A 58 12.42 -6.01 18.89
N ASP A 59 12.95 -5.00 18.23
CA ASP A 59 12.72 -4.78 16.81
C ASP A 59 13.29 -5.95 15.97
N PRO A 60 12.48 -6.65 15.17
CA PRO A 60 12.95 -7.74 14.31
C PRO A 60 14.02 -7.32 13.30
N THR A 61 14.06 -6.04 12.91
CA THR A 61 15.09 -5.47 12.03
C THR A 61 16.28 -4.88 12.80
N HIS A 62 16.31 -5.06 14.13
CA HIS A 62 17.39 -4.64 15.02
C HIS A 62 17.62 -3.11 15.06
N GLY A 63 16.57 -2.31 14.86
CA GLY A 63 16.63 -0.86 14.95
C GLY A 63 16.85 -0.34 16.38
N TYR A 64 17.32 0.92 16.49
CA TYR A 64 17.48 1.62 17.76
C TYR A 64 16.16 2.21 18.27
N VAL A 65 15.20 1.35 18.53
CA VAL A 65 13.81 1.69 18.84
C VAL A 65 13.32 0.94 20.08
N SER A 66 12.47 1.60 20.86
CA SER A 66 11.75 0.99 21.99
C SER A 66 10.26 0.99 21.69
N TYR A 67 9.72 -0.13 21.19
CA TYR A 67 8.30 -0.20 20.88
C TYR A 67 7.45 -0.25 22.15
N GLN A 68 6.48 0.65 22.23
CA GLN A 68 5.63 0.81 23.41
C GLN A 68 4.34 0.00 23.29
N SER A 69 3.84 -0.50 24.43
CA SER A 69 2.46 -0.96 24.54
C SER A 69 1.49 0.19 24.27
N GLN A 70 0.23 -0.13 23.96
CA GLN A 70 -0.78 0.90 23.70
C GLN A 70 -0.92 1.90 24.87
N SER A 71 -0.99 1.42 26.11
CA SER A 71 -1.16 2.29 27.29
C SER A 71 0.06 3.17 27.56
N ALA A 72 1.27 2.65 27.35
CA ALA A 72 2.51 3.43 27.46
C ALA A 72 2.59 4.49 26.35
N ALA A 73 2.26 4.11 25.11
CA ALA A 73 2.22 5.03 23.98
C ALA A 73 1.20 6.16 24.17
N GLN A 74 0.01 5.87 24.71
CA GLN A 74 -0.99 6.89 25.05
C GLN A 74 -0.47 7.84 26.13
N SER A 75 0.10 7.29 27.20
CA SER A 75 0.61 8.08 28.33
C SER A 75 1.77 8.99 27.91
N ALA A 76 2.59 8.53 26.96
CA ALA A 76 3.70 9.30 26.40
C ALA A 76 3.29 10.20 25.22
N GLY A 77 2.01 10.25 24.85
CA GLY A 77 1.50 11.08 23.76
C GLY A 77 1.92 10.63 22.35
N LEU A 78 2.43 9.40 22.20
CA LEU A 78 2.88 8.84 20.93
C LEU A 78 1.70 8.43 20.03
N ILE A 79 0.53 8.20 20.61
CA ILE A 79 -0.69 7.91 19.86
C ILE A 79 -1.86 8.74 20.38
N ASN A 80 -2.73 9.17 19.47
CA ASN A 80 -4.00 9.79 19.80
C ASN A 80 -4.93 9.78 18.58
N THR A 81 -6.14 10.29 18.78
CA THR A 81 -7.05 10.62 17.70
C THR A 81 -7.43 12.09 17.82
N ASN A 82 -7.09 12.90 16.81
CA ASN A 82 -7.35 14.33 16.79
C ASN A 82 -8.01 14.69 15.45
N ASN A 83 -9.01 15.58 15.45
CA ASN A 83 -9.68 16.05 14.23
C ASN A 83 -10.15 14.91 13.29
N ASN A 84 -10.68 13.82 13.86
CA ASN A 84 -11.10 12.62 13.14
C ASN A 84 -9.97 11.91 12.36
N GLN A 85 -8.71 12.14 12.75
CA GLN A 85 -7.51 11.48 12.23
C GLN A 85 -6.84 10.66 13.32
N VAL A 86 -6.09 9.64 12.90
CA VAL A 86 -5.25 8.83 13.78
C VAL A 86 -3.84 9.40 13.75
N TYR A 87 -3.26 9.62 14.93
CA TYR A 87 -1.87 10.00 15.08
C TYR A 87 -1.06 8.82 15.60
N LEU A 88 0.05 8.53 14.91
CA LEU A 88 1.09 7.59 15.32
C LEU A 88 2.42 8.34 15.25
N GLY A 89 3.11 8.45 16.37
CA GLY A 89 4.32 9.25 16.53
C GLY A 89 5.43 8.52 17.27
N VAL A 90 6.50 9.28 17.52
CA VAL A 90 7.71 8.83 18.21
C VAL A 90 8.10 9.87 19.26
N ASP A 91 8.88 9.45 20.25
CA ASP A 91 9.44 10.39 21.21
C ASP A 91 10.42 11.34 20.51
N HIS A 92 10.07 12.63 20.51
CA HIS A 92 10.85 13.72 19.93
C HIS A 92 11.34 14.72 21.00
N THR A 93 11.38 14.31 22.27
CA THR A 93 11.73 15.16 23.42
C THR A 93 12.91 14.63 24.22
N THR A 94 12.99 13.31 24.42
CA THR A 94 14.10 12.71 25.19
C THR A 94 15.39 12.74 24.37
N VAL A 95 16.44 13.28 24.99
CA VAL A 95 17.79 13.29 24.43
C VAL A 95 18.47 11.96 24.73
N ASN A 96 18.98 11.29 23.68
CA ASN A 96 19.76 10.05 23.76
C ASN A 96 19.14 8.96 24.68
N PRO A 97 17.89 8.53 24.43
CA PRO A 97 17.27 7.47 25.23
C PRO A 97 18.07 6.18 25.09
N SER A 98 18.47 5.57 26.20
CA SER A 98 19.39 4.41 26.22
C SER A 98 18.78 3.10 25.70
N ALA A 99 17.45 2.97 25.76
CA ALA A 99 16.72 1.77 25.33
C ALA A 99 16.29 1.82 23.85
N GLY A 100 16.76 2.80 23.09
CA GLY A 100 16.18 3.17 21.80
C GLY A 100 15.12 4.25 21.92
N ARG A 101 14.82 4.94 20.81
CA ARG A 101 13.78 5.99 20.79
C ARG A 101 12.40 5.36 20.86
N ALA A 102 11.52 5.87 21.72
CA ALA A 102 10.19 5.29 21.88
C ALA A 102 9.36 5.49 20.60
N SER A 103 8.69 4.43 20.16
CA SER A 103 7.85 4.39 18.95
C SER A 103 6.74 3.36 19.11
N VAL A 104 5.92 3.19 18.08
CA VAL A 104 4.85 2.19 18.04
C VAL A 104 4.93 1.36 16.75
N ARG A 105 4.66 0.06 16.88
CA ARG A 105 4.46 -0.87 15.76
C ARG A 105 3.12 -1.56 15.95
N LEU A 106 2.25 -1.40 14.96
CA LEU A 106 0.89 -1.90 15.01
C LEU A 106 0.65 -2.91 13.89
N SER A 107 -0.05 -4.00 14.21
CA SER A 107 -0.50 -4.99 13.23
C SER A 107 -2.02 -5.14 13.32
N SER A 108 -2.72 -5.18 12.18
CA SER A 108 -4.16 -5.36 12.19
C SER A 108 -4.53 -6.70 12.83
N ASN A 109 -5.59 -6.71 13.65
CA ASN A 109 -6.10 -7.93 14.27
C ASN A 109 -6.70 -8.88 13.22
N LYS A 110 -7.22 -8.33 12.13
CA LYS A 110 -7.73 -9.07 10.98
C LYS A 110 -6.64 -9.26 9.93
N ALA A 111 -6.56 -10.46 9.38
CA ALA A 111 -5.73 -10.79 8.24
C ALA A 111 -6.56 -10.83 6.95
N TYR A 112 -5.91 -10.55 5.83
CA TYR A 112 -6.53 -10.48 4.50
C TYR A 112 -5.75 -11.32 3.52
N THR A 113 -6.45 -12.10 2.70
CA THR A 113 -5.82 -12.93 1.66
C THR A 113 -5.74 -12.22 0.33
N HIS A 114 -6.67 -11.30 0.01
CA HIS A 114 -6.68 -10.51 -1.21
C HIS A 114 -7.53 -9.26 -0.96
N GLY A 115 -7.45 -8.30 -1.87
CA GLY A 115 -8.27 -7.10 -1.80
C GLY A 115 -7.60 -5.86 -2.35
N LEU A 116 -8.34 -4.76 -2.27
CA LEU A 116 -7.85 -3.41 -2.50
C LEU A 116 -7.70 -2.73 -1.14
N PHE A 117 -6.47 -2.37 -0.80
CA PHE A 117 -6.11 -1.68 0.44
C PHE A 117 -5.88 -0.21 0.09
N ILE A 118 -6.62 0.67 0.74
CA ILE A 118 -6.55 2.11 0.51
C ILE A 118 -6.19 2.78 1.83
N ALA A 119 -5.08 3.53 1.82
CA ALA A 119 -4.67 4.35 2.94
C ALA A 119 -4.66 5.82 2.51
N ASP A 120 -5.59 6.62 3.06
CA ASP A 120 -5.58 8.07 2.92
C ASP A 120 -4.77 8.68 4.07
N ILE A 121 -3.57 9.17 3.76
CA ILE A 121 -2.56 9.57 4.74
C ILE A 121 -2.33 11.07 4.60
N ALA A 122 -2.58 11.83 5.66
CA ALA A 122 -2.38 13.28 5.67
C ALA A 122 -0.91 13.65 5.92
N HIS A 123 -0.20 12.80 6.66
CA HIS A 123 1.19 13.00 7.04
C HIS A 123 1.84 11.64 7.35
N MET A 124 3.09 11.46 6.96
CA MET A 124 3.94 10.31 7.31
C MET A 124 5.24 10.78 7.98
N PRO A 125 6.05 9.92 8.60
CA PRO A 125 7.36 10.34 9.11
C PRO A 125 8.19 10.98 7.99
N GLY A 126 8.81 12.12 8.29
CA GLY A 126 9.56 12.90 7.29
C GLY A 126 10.86 12.23 6.86
N SER A 127 11.50 12.80 5.83
CA SER A 127 12.83 12.40 5.37
C SER A 127 13.88 12.91 6.37
N ILE A 128 14.15 12.12 7.41
CA ILE A 128 14.95 12.48 8.58
C ILE A 128 16.00 11.40 8.83
N CYS A 129 17.25 11.79 9.07
CA CYS A 129 18.33 10.87 9.39
C CYS A 129 17.99 9.94 10.56
N GLY A 130 18.24 8.64 10.39
CA GLY A 130 17.97 7.60 11.40
C GLY A 130 16.52 7.11 11.47
N VAL A 131 15.61 7.64 10.64
CA VAL A 131 14.21 7.20 10.57
C VAL A 131 14.05 6.15 9.47
N TRP A 132 13.31 5.08 9.77
CA TRP A 132 12.89 4.04 8.83
C TRP A 132 11.40 3.75 9.06
N PRO A 133 10.47 4.51 8.46
CA PRO A 133 9.04 4.23 8.55
C PRO A 133 8.62 3.20 7.50
N ALA A 134 7.58 2.42 7.82
CA ALA A 134 6.98 1.49 6.89
C ALA A 134 5.45 1.42 7.05
N PHE A 135 4.73 1.34 5.93
CA PHE A 135 3.35 0.85 5.83
C PHE A 135 3.35 -0.34 4.88
N TRP A 136 3.08 -1.52 5.43
CA TRP A 136 3.36 -2.79 4.77
C TRP A 136 2.34 -3.85 5.18
N LEU A 137 2.27 -4.92 4.39
CA LEU A 137 1.52 -6.13 4.69
C LEU A 137 2.47 -7.30 4.85
N PHE A 138 2.15 -8.25 5.71
CA PHE A 138 2.91 -9.49 5.84
C PHE A 138 2.05 -10.68 6.21
N GLY A 139 2.54 -11.86 5.86
CA GLY A 139 2.00 -13.13 6.28
C GLY A 139 2.80 -13.80 7.41
N PRO A 140 2.26 -14.86 8.02
CA PRO A 140 3.00 -15.67 8.99
C PRO A 140 4.20 -16.39 8.34
N ASN A 141 5.14 -16.93 9.13
CA ASN A 141 6.26 -17.72 8.57
C ASN A 141 7.08 -16.98 7.51
N TRP A 142 7.43 -15.73 7.79
CA TRP A 142 8.25 -14.88 6.93
C TRP A 142 9.58 -15.57 6.55
N PRO A 143 10.08 -15.43 5.29
CA PRO A 143 9.47 -14.70 4.18
C PRO A 143 8.51 -15.57 3.33
N ASN A 144 8.23 -16.82 3.74
CA ASN A 144 7.50 -17.78 2.90
C ASN A 144 6.04 -17.41 2.66
N SER A 145 5.38 -16.77 3.62
CA SER A 145 4.05 -16.16 3.37
C SER A 145 4.15 -14.71 2.95
N GLY A 146 5.34 -14.24 2.58
CA GLY A 146 5.60 -12.95 1.96
C GLY A 146 5.30 -11.70 2.77
N GLU A 147 5.79 -10.60 2.22
CA GLU A 147 5.65 -9.24 2.70
C GLU A 147 5.63 -8.27 1.50
N ILE A 148 4.86 -7.19 1.65
CA ILE A 148 4.64 -6.15 0.65
C ILE A 148 4.80 -4.80 1.33
N ASP A 149 5.89 -4.10 1.04
CA ASP A 149 6.15 -2.76 1.53
C ASP A 149 5.52 -1.76 0.58
N ILE A 150 4.43 -1.14 1.02
CA ILE A 150 3.65 -0.20 0.21
C ILE A 150 4.28 1.19 0.30
N ILE A 151 4.70 1.56 1.51
CA ILE A 151 5.46 2.78 1.78
C ILE A 151 6.66 2.38 2.61
N GLU A 152 7.86 2.58 2.10
CA GLU A 152 9.09 2.34 2.84
C GLU A 152 10.22 3.25 2.35
N GLY A 153 11.04 3.71 3.29
CA GLY A 153 12.28 4.40 2.99
C GLY A 153 13.12 4.56 4.24
N VAL A 154 14.38 4.95 4.06
CA VAL A 154 15.32 5.16 5.17
C VAL A 154 15.95 6.53 5.09
N ASN A 155 16.25 7.11 6.25
CA ASN A 155 16.99 8.36 6.38
C ASN A 155 16.36 9.50 5.55
N LEU A 156 17.16 10.07 4.65
CA LEU A 156 16.80 11.20 3.80
C LEU A 156 16.20 10.77 2.45
N ALA A 157 15.67 9.55 2.35
CA ALA A 157 15.00 9.08 1.15
C ALA A 157 13.94 10.12 0.71
N GLY A 158 14.00 10.52 -0.57
CA GLY A 158 13.10 11.51 -1.18
C GLY A 158 12.01 10.90 -2.05
N SER A 159 12.04 9.58 -2.24
CA SER A 159 11.09 8.80 -3.05
C SER A 159 10.73 7.51 -2.32
N ASN A 160 9.55 6.99 -2.59
CA ASN A 160 9.10 5.71 -2.09
C ASN A 160 9.76 4.55 -2.85
N ALA A 161 9.98 3.44 -2.16
CA ALA A 161 10.27 2.16 -2.77
C ALA A 161 9.17 1.17 -2.40
N VAL A 162 8.62 0.48 -3.39
CA VAL A 162 7.73 -0.66 -3.16
C VAL A 162 8.56 -1.92 -3.25
N THR A 163 8.62 -2.69 -2.17
CA THR A 163 9.42 -3.91 -2.06
C THR A 163 8.52 -5.10 -1.79
N LEU A 164 8.87 -6.26 -2.38
CA LEU A 164 8.27 -7.54 -2.01
C LEU A 164 9.35 -8.46 -1.47
N HIS A 165 9.04 -9.12 -0.37
CA HIS A 165 9.87 -10.14 0.25
C HIS A 165 9.10 -11.45 0.18
N THR A 166 9.69 -12.51 -0.38
CA THR A 166 9.02 -13.81 -0.52
C THR A 166 9.97 -14.97 -0.28
N GLY A 167 9.42 -16.18 -0.20
CA GLY A 167 10.21 -17.39 -0.42
C GLY A 167 10.75 -17.48 -1.87
N PRO A 168 11.56 -18.51 -2.18
CA PRO A 168 12.21 -18.65 -3.49
C PRO A 168 11.24 -18.66 -4.68
N ASN A 169 11.79 -18.38 -5.87
CA ASN A 169 11.10 -18.48 -7.18
C ASN A 169 10.00 -17.42 -7.41
N CYS A 170 10.19 -16.21 -6.90
CA CYS A 170 9.34 -15.06 -7.19
C CYS A 170 10.17 -13.95 -7.83
N VAL A 171 9.73 -13.52 -9.01
CA VAL A 171 10.40 -12.50 -9.81
C VAL A 171 9.40 -11.38 -10.09
N MET A 172 9.69 -10.17 -9.62
CA MET A 172 8.88 -8.98 -9.85
C MET A 172 8.92 -8.59 -11.33
N ASN A 173 7.74 -8.26 -11.86
CA ASN A 173 7.58 -7.65 -13.17
C ASN A 173 6.79 -6.35 -13.03
N ILE A 174 7.28 -5.28 -13.64
CA ILE A 174 6.67 -3.94 -13.61
C ILE A 174 5.90 -3.59 -14.90
N ALA A 175 5.65 -4.57 -15.77
CA ALA A 175 4.84 -4.36 -16.97
C ALA A 175 3.43 -3.90 -16.60
N GLY A 176 3.02 -2.73 -17.14
CA GLY A 176 1.72 -2.12 -16.84
C GLY A 176 1.68 -1.29 -15.55
N SER A 177 2.82 -1.17 -14.84
CA SER A 177 2.98 -0.19 -13.76
C SER A 177 2.86 1.23 -14.29
N GLN A 178 2.66 2.20 -13.38
CA GLN A 178 2.55 3.58 -13.80
C GLN A 178 3.82 4.10 -14.47
N SER A 179 3.68 5.18 -15.26
CA SER A 179 4.83 5.84 -15.86
C SER A 179 5.82 6.30 -14.79
N GLY A 180 7.11 6.12 -15.06
CA GLY A 180 8.18 6.48 -14.12
C GLY A 180 8.52 5.42 -13.08
N THR A 181 7.88 4.24 -13.11
CA THR A 181 8.31 3.10 -12.31
C THR A 181 9.60 2.48 -12.87
N VAL A 182 10.60 2.30 -12.01
CA VAL A 182 11.90 1.70 -12.35
C VAL A 182 12.14 0.50 -11.46
N LEU A 183 12.31 -0.67 -12.08
CA LEU A 183 12.67 -1.90 -11.38
C LEU A 183 14.13 -1.84 -10.95
N GLN A 184 14.38 -2.02 -9.66
CA GLN A 184 15.73 -2.00 -9.06
C GLN A 184 16.30 -3.40 -8.94
N ASN A 185 15.52 -4.33 -8.38
CA ASN A 185 15.87 -5.75 -8.28
C ASN A 185 14.63 -6.59 -8.59
N PRO A 186 14.71 -7.55 -9.54
CA PRO A 186 13.59 -8.44 -9.83
C PRO A 186 13.45 -9.61 -8.85
N ASP A 187 14.51 -10.06 -8.16
CA ASP A 187 14.45 -11.28 -7.32
C ASP A 187 13.87 -11.00 -5.92
N CYS A 188 12.67 -11.50 -5.65
CA CYS A 188 11.94 -11.24 -4.41
C CYS A 188 12.41 -12.10 -3.22
N ASN A 189 13.27 -13.08 -3.47
CA ASN A 189 13.97 -13.84 -2.44
C ASN A 189 15.45 -13.40 -2.30
N SER A 190 15.83 -12.27 -2.90
CA SER A 190 17.19 -11.72 -2.76
C SER A 190 17.57 -11.56 -1.29
N GLY A 191 18.77 -12.01 -0.93
CA GLY A 191 19.22 -12.04 0.46
C GLY A 191 18.40 -12.96 1.37
N ASN A 192 17.88 -14.08 0.84
CA ASN A 192 16.93 -14.97 1.52
C ASN A 192 15.65 -14.24 1.96
N GLY A 193 15.17 -13.37 1.08
CA GLY A 193 14.02 -12.50 1.35
C GLY A 193 14.35 -11.27 2.19
N ASN A 194 15.57 -11.04 2.68
CA ASN A 194 15.88 -9.80 3.43
C ASN A 194 15.99 -8.57 2.53
N ASN A 195 16.50 -8.70 1.31
CA ASN A 195 16.60 -7.57 0.38
C ASN A 195 15.32 -7.42 -0.45
N GLY A 196 14.67 -8.54 -0.77
CA GLY A 196 13.47 -8.54 -1.60
C GLY A 196 13.71 -8.00 -3.01
N CYS A 197 12.62 -7.82 -3.75
CA CYS A 197 12.60 -7.19 -5.06
C CYS A 197 11.92 -5.83 -4.93
N SER A 198 12.54 -4.78 -5.47
CA SER A 198 12.04 -3.42 -5.29
C SER A 198 11.84 -2.71 -6.62
N ALA A 199 10.83 -1.86 -6.66
CA ALA A 199 10.63 -0.88 -7.71
C ALA A 199 10.43 0.50 -7.08
N SER A 200 11.12 1.50 -7.63
CA SER A 200 10.93 2.90 -7.25
C SER A 200 10.01 3.59 -8.24
N THR A 201 9.35 4.66 -7.80
CA THR A 201 8.55 5.52 -8.67
C THR A 201 9.20 6.90 -8.78
N SER A 202 9.12 7.52 -9.95
CA SER A 202 9.53 8.92 -10.13
C SER A 202 8.40 9.90 -9.80
N VAL A 203 7.41 9.48 -8.99
CA VAL A 203 6.28 10.32 -8.62
C VAL A 203 6.78 11.39 -7.66
N ALA A 204 6.66 12.64 -8.07
CA ALA A 204 6.99 13.77 -7.20
C ALA A 204 6.09 13.74 -5.96
N ASN A 205 6.64 14.07 -4.79
CA ASN A 205 5.91 14.17 -3.53
C ASN A 205 5.31 12.85 -3.01
N ALA A 206 5.85 11.70 -3.41
CA ALA A 206 5.38 10.38 -2.99
C ALA A 206 6.06 9.82 -1.74
N TYR A 207 6.81 10.60 -0.96
CA TYR A 207 7.39 10.11 0.29
C TYR A 207 7.83 11.24 1.23
N GLY A 208 7.83 10.95 2.53
CA GLY A 208 8.51 11.75 3.55
C GLY A 208 8.14 13.23 3.54
N THR A 209 9.15 14.10 3.59
CA THR A 209 8.94 15.54 3.76
C THR A 209 8.18 16.17 2.57
N SER A 210 8.42 15.72 1.35
CA SER A 210 7.75 16.27 0.16
C SER A 210 6.28 15.85 0.10
N PHE A 211 5.95 14.62 0.51
CA PHE A 211 4.58 14.16 0.69
C PHE A 211 3.83 15.01 1.72
N ASN A 212 4.46 15.25 2.88
CA ASN A 212 3.87 16.05 3.95
C ASN A 212 3.63 17.51 3.53
N ASN A 213 4.59 18.12 2.83
CA ASN A 213 4.46 19.48 2.30
C ASN A 213 3.33 19.61 1.25
N ASN A 214 2.95 18.50 0.61
CA ASN A 214 1.83 18.43 -0.31
C ASN A 214 0.48 18.14 0.39
N GLY A 215 0.44 18.10 1.73
CA GLY A 215 -0.76 17.72 2.49
C GLY A 215 -1.08 16.21 2.46
N GLY A 216 -0.10 15.41 2.04
CA GLY A 216 -0.21 13.97 1.92
C GLY A 216 -0.90 13.48 0.64
N GLY A 217 -1.62 12.36 0.74
CA GLY A 217 -2.18 11.66 -0.41
C GLY A 217 -2.68 10.25 -0.08
N VAL A 218 -3.03 9.51 -1.13
CA VAL A 218 -3.64 8.18 -1.04
C VAL A 218 -2.72 7.13 -1.66
N TYR A 219 -2.46 6.06 -0.90
CA TYR A 219 -1.84 4.84 -1.41
C TYR A 219 -2.89 3.78 -1.62
N ALA A 220 -2.90 3.21 -2.82
CA ALA A 220 -3.78 2.10 -3.17
C ALA A 220 -2.94 0.89 -3.58
N MET A 221 -3.14 -0.23 -2.90
CA MET A 221 -2.51 -1.50 -3.23
C MET A 221 -3.57 -2.53 -3.53
N HIS A 222 -3.52 -3.10 -4.73
CA HIS A 222 -4.37 -4.20 -5.14
C HIS A 222 -3.58 -5.51 -5.13
N ARG A 223 -4.08 -6.48 -4.35
CA ARG A 223 -3.57 -7.86 -4.31
C ARG A 223 -4.64 -8.79 -4.83
N GLN A 224 -4.36 -9.47 -5.94
CA GLN A 224 -5.17 -10.59 -6.44
C GLN A 224 -4.55 -11.93 -6.03
N THR A 225 -5.38 -12.97 -5.92
CA THR A 225 -4.92 -14.36 -5.96
C THR A 225 -5.14 -14.90 -7.36
N GLY A 226 -4.08 -15.35 -8.05
CA GLY A 226 -4.18 -16.12 -9.30
C GLY A 226 -4.09 -17.63 -9.04
N ASP A 227 -4.80 -18.42 -9.86
CA ASP A 227 -5.20 -19.82 -9.65
C ASP A 227 -4.12 -20.75 -9.04
N GLY A 228 -4.37 -21.17 -7.79
CA GLY A 228 -3.75 -22.35 -7.21
C GLY A 228 -2.48 -22.11 -6.39
N GLN A 229 -2.57 -21.36 -5.29
CA GLN A 229 -1.94 -21.70 -4.00
C GLN A 229 -2.26 -20.63 -2.94
N LEU A 230 -2.58 -21.06 -1.73
CA LEU A 230 -2.78 -20.22 -0.56
C LEU A 230 -1.41 -19.67 -0.11
N GLY A 231 -1.07 -18.44 -0.49
CA GLY A 231 0.18 -17.77 -0.11
C GLY A 231 0.43 -16.46 -0.86
N PHE A 232 1.39 -15.65 -0.42
CA PHE A 232 1.94 -14.51 -1.18
C PHE A 232 2.93 -15.04 -2.23
N THR A 233 2.43 -15.85 -3.16
CA THR A 233 3.25 -16.47 -4.20
C THR A 233 3.06 -15.68 -5.50
N CYS A 234 4.10 -14.93 -5.89
CA CYS A 234 4.21 -14.08 -7.09
C CYS A 234 3.09 -14.23 -8.13
N GLY A 235 2.06 -13.39 -7.99
CA GLY A 235 0.95 -13.21 -8.93
C GLY A 235 0.17 -11.94 -8.60
N GLY A 236 0.08 -11.02 -9.56
CA GLY A 236 -0.90 -9.92 -9.58
C GLY A 236 -0.87 -8.87 -8.46
N VAL A 237 0.30 -8.45 -7.96
CA VAL A 237 0.40 -7.25 -7.10
C VAL A 237 0.50 -6.03 -8.01
N GLN A 238 -0.45 -5.10 -7.88
CA GLN A 238 -0.42 -3.80 -8.55
C GLN A 238 -0.58 -2.71 -7.50
N TRP A 239 0.28 -1.70 -7.54
CA TRP A 239 0.16 -0.52 -6.70
C TRP A 239 0.00 0.74 -7.54
N ARG A 240 -0.68 1.73 -6.98
CA ARG A 240 -0.76 3.09 -7.53
C ARG A 240 -0.72 4.10 -6.40
N GLU A 241 -0.03 5.20 -6.66
CA GLU A 241 0.10 6.34 -5.76
C GLU A 241 -0.75 7.48 -6.33
N TRP A 242 -1.66 8.03 -5.51
CA TRP A 242 -2.53 9.13 -5.91
C TRP A 242 -2.29 10.33 -5.00
N LEU A 243 -1.60 11.33 -5.52
CA LEU A 243 -1.23 12.54 -4.78
C LEU A 243 -2.17 13.69 -5.13
N HIS A 244 -3.42 13.56 -4.69
CA HIS A 244 -4.39 14.66 -4.71
C HIS A 244 -5.33 14.54 -3.51
N ARG A 245 -5.21 15.47 -2.56
CA ARG A 245 -6.33 15.88 -1.75
C ARG A 245 -6.90 17.11 -2.45
N GLY A 246 -8.04 16.93 -3.14
CA GLY A 246 -8.76 18.03 -3.77
C GLY A 246 -9.21 19.07 -2.76
#